data_AF-A0A925Z4K0-F1
#
_entry.id   AF-A0A925Z4K0-F1
#
_cell.length_a   1.000
_cell.length_b   1.000
_cell.length_c   1.000
_cell.angle_alpha   90.00
_cell.angle_beta   90.00
_cell.angle_gamma   90.00
#
_symmetry.space_group_name_H-M   'P 1'
#
loop_
_entity.id
_entity.type
_entity.pdbx_description
1 polymer ?
#
loop_
_entity_poly.entity_id
_entity_poly.type
_entity_poly.pdbx_seq_one_letter_code
_entity_poly.pdbx_strand_id
1 'polypeptide(L)' 'TKFMAHDETNTCGIGDTVVIMETRPLSKTKNWRLVEILERAK' A
#
# COMPACT_ATOMS: atom_id res chain seq x y z
N THR A 1 -0.36 -11.91 8.73
CA THR A 1 -1.52 -11.30 8.05
C THR A 1 -1.02 -10.51 6.86
N LYS A 2 -1.63 -10.66 5.68
CA LYS A 2 -1.25 -9.94 4.46
C LYS A 2 -2.38 -8.98 4.09
N PHE A 3 -2.05 -7.74 3.76
CA PHE A 3 -3.02 -6.73 3.37
C PHE A 3 -2.83 -6.34 1.91
N MET A 4 -3.93 -6.11 1.20
CA MET A 4 -3.89 -5.65 -0.19
C MET A 4 -4.12 -4.14 -0.21
N ALA A 5 -3.05 -3.39 -0.45
CA ALA A 5 -3.11 -1.95 -0.56
C ALA A 5 -3.37 -1.49 -2.00
N HIS A 6 -4.05 -0.37 -2.13
CA HIS A 6 -4.23 0.35 -3.38
C HIS A 6 -3.15 1.43 -3.51
N ASP A 7 -2.41 1.36 -4.62
CA ASP A 7 -1.44 2.34 -5.08
C ASP A 7 -1.86 2.69 -6.52
N GLU A 8 -2.14 3.96 -6.79
CA GLU A 8 -2.60 4.42 -8.11
C GLU A 8 -1.43 4.58 -9.10
N THR A 9 -0.26 4.95 -8.59
CA THR A 9 0.91 5.31 -9.42
C THR A 9 1.94 4.20 -9.53
N ASN A 10 1.71 3.03 -8.90
CA ASN A 10 2.64 1.90 -8.83
C ASN A 10 4.06 2.34 -8.41
N THR A 11 4.14 3.26 -7.45
CA THR A 11 5.39 3.87 -7.01
C THR A 11 6.19 2.98 -6.07
N CYS A 12 5.55 1.97 -5.47
CA CYS A 12 6.17 1.08 -4.50
C CYS A 12 6.89 -0.09 -5.18
N GLY A 13 8.15 -0.31 -4.79
CA GLY A 13 8.95 -1.47 -5.16
C GLY A 13 8.83 -2.63 -4.15
N ILE A 14 9.36 -3.78 -4.54
CA ILE A 14 9.50 -4.93 -3.64
C ILE A 14 10.63 -4.62 -2.66
N GLY A 15 10.31 -4.62 -1.37
CA GLY A 15 11.28 -4.34 -0.30
C GLY A 15 11.11 -2.96 0.36
N ASP A 16 10.25 -2.11 -0.20
CA ASP A 16 9.96 -0.80 0.39
C ASP A 16 9.16 -0.91 1.68
N THR A 17 9.48 -0.06 2.65
CA THR A 17 8.67 0.10 3.86
C THR A 17 7.64 1.19 3.61
N VAL A 18 6.36 0.82 3.64
CA VAL A 18 5.24 1.71 3.32
C VAL A 18 4.24 1.80 4.46
N VAL A 19 3.66 2.98 4.63
CA VAL A 19 2.52 3.21 5.52
C VAL A 19 1.24 3.11 4.73
N ILE A 20 0.34 2.26 5.22
CA ILE A 20 -0.99 2.06 4.65
C ILE A 20 -2.05 2.54 5.64
N MET A 21 -3.15 3.09 5.12
CA MET A 21 -4.30 3.53 5.90
C MET A 21 -5.55 2.80 5.46
N GLU A 22 -6.40 2.47 6.42
CA GLU A 22 -7.70 1.84 6.16
C GLU A 22 -8.63 2.83 5.45
N THR A 23 -9.38 2.33 4.48
CA THR A 23 -10.30 3.11 3.64
C THR A 23 -11.56 2.29 3.43
N ARG A 24 -12.60 2.92 2.88
CA ARG A 24 -13.74 2.18 2.32
C ARG A 24 -13.23 1.03 1.41
N PRO A 25 -13.96 -0.09 1.32
CA PRO A 25 -13.59 -1.20 0.44
C PRO A 25 -13.46 -0.72 -1.01
N LEU A 26 -12.26 -0.85 -1.58
CA LEU A 26 -11.98 -0.53 -2.98
C LEU A 26 -12.19 -1.76 -3.87
N SER A 27 -12.12 -2.95 -3.30
CA SER A 27 -12.37 -4.23 -3.99
C SER A 27 -12.78 -5.29 -2.96
N LYS A 28 -12.95 -6.55 -3.41
CA LYS A 28 -13.26 -7.70 -2.54
C LYS A 28 -12.23 -7.90 -1.42
N THR A 29 -10.97 -7.53 -1.65
CA THR A 29 -9.86 -7.71 -0.71
C THR A 29 -9.03 -6.45 -0.46
N LYS A 30 -9.24 -5.36 -1.21
CA LYS A 30 -8.46 -4.12 -1.11
C LYS A 30 -9.21 -3.12 -0.24
N ASN A 31 -8.84 -3.05 1.04
CA ASN A 31 -9.42 -2.11 2.03
C ASN A 31 -8.41 -1.08 2.53
N TRP A 32 -7.23 -1.06 1.94
CA TRP A 32 -6.11 -0.23 2.38
C TRP A 32 -5.63 0.62 1.21
N ARG A 33 -5.22 1.86 1.48
CA ARG A 33 -4.54 2.73 0.51
C ARG A 33 -3.13 3.04 0.97
N LEU A 34 -2.24 3.24 0.01
CA LEU A 34 -0.92 3.77 0.27
C LEU A 34 -1.03 5.22 0.76
N VAL A 35 -0.35 5.56 1.84
CA VAL A 35 -0.24 6.94 2.36
C VAL A 35 1.13 7.51 2.05
N GLU A 36 2.18 6.80 2.46
CA GLU A 36 3.56 7.28 2.38
C GLU A 36 4.53 6.11 2.26
N ILE A 37 5.65 6.33 1.58
CA ILE A 37 6.77 5.39 1.49
C ILE A 37 7.85 5.91 2.44
N LEU A 38 8.10 5.20 3.54
CA LEU A 38 9.08 5.59 4.56
C LEU A 38 10.51 5.31 4.09
N GLU A 39 10.73 4.11 3.54
CA GLU A 39 12.06 3.67 3.12
C GLU A 39 11.97 2.94 1.80
N ARG A 40 12.76 3.36 0.81
CA ARG A 40 12.91 2.66 -0.45
C ARG A 40 14.07 1.68 -0.36
N ALA A 41 13.85 0.44 -0.74
CA ALA A 41 14.91 -0.54 -0.86
C ALA A 41 15.92 -0.06 -1.92
N LYS A 42 17.21 -0.08 -1.57
CA LYS A 42 18.31 0.42 -2.38
C LYS A 42 18.96 -0.69 -3.20
#